data_AF-A0A023F6N0-F1
#
_entry.id   AF-A0A023F6N0-F1
#
_cell.length_a   1.000
_cell.length_b   1.000
_cell.length_c   1.000
_cell.angle_alpha   90.00
_cell.angle_beta   90.00
_cell.angle_gamma   90.00
#
_symmetry.space_group_name_H-M   'P 1'
#
loop_
_entity.id
_entity.type
_entity.pdbx_description
1 polymer ?
#
loop_
_entity_poly.entity_id
_entity_poly.type
_entity_poly.pdbx_seq_one_letter_code
_entity_poly.pdbx_strand_id
1 'polypeptide(L)'
;LPGDGMIKKYSFTKNFSLKLGTKSGWSERSALLGIKEHAIKWYTDGFKTLEGTGVGVVGPRIKHSEPMGNFPSIFQAEIYAIGRCVQFINLVRRYRNQEIVILPDSQAAIRALSASVINSKMVWECLDKLNNLGRRNKVTLWWVPGHVVIEGNEVADARF
;
A
#
# COMPACT_ATOMS: atom_id res chain seq x y z
N LEU A 1 -11.06 0.74 -17.79
CA LEU A 1 -10.59 1.95 -17.09
C LEU A 1 -10.28 3.00 -18.14
N PRO A 2 -10.79 4.24 -18.04
CA PRO A 2 -10.31 5.34 -18.87
C PRO A 2 -8.79 5.51 -18.69
N GLY A 3 -8.10 6.11 -19.67
CA GLY A 3 -6.64 6.20 -19.66
C GLY A 3 -6.09 6.77 -18.35
N ASP A 4 -5.14 6.05 -17.73
CA ASP A 4 -4.49 6.46 -16.46
C ASP A 4 -3.55 7.67 -16.63
N GLY A 5 -3.27 8.05 -17.87
CA GLY A 5 -2.46 9.22 -18.19
C GLY A 5 -3.13 10.52 -17.73
N MET A 6 -2.33 11.42 -17.16
CA MET A 6 -2.75 12.76 -16.82
C MET A 6 -1.68 13.79 -17.18
N ILE A 7 -2.08 15.07 -17.24
CA ILE A 7 -1.13 16.19 -17.29
C ILE A 7 -0.20 16.08 -16.07
N LYS A 8 1.11 16.22 -16.30
CA LYS A 8 2.13 16.13 -15.25
C LYS A 8 1.78 17.07 -14.10
N LYS A 9 1.74 16.54 -12.88
CA LYS A 9 1.64 17.31 -11.65
C LYS A 9 2.90 17.12 -10.81
N TYR A 10 3.17 18.14 -10.01
CA TYR A 10 4.32 18.17 -9.12
C TYR A 10 3.85 18.08 -7.67
N SER A 11 4.50 17.24 -6.87
CA SER A 11 4.22 17.10 -5.45
C SER A 11 5.50 16.93 -4.66
N PHE A 12 5.90 17.97 -3.94
CA PHE A 12 7.07 17.95 -3.07
C PHE A 12 6.74 17.60 -1.62
N THR A 13 5.48 17.81 -1.22
CA THR A 13 5.00 17.46 0.13
C THR A 13 4.70 15.96 0.23
N LYS A 14 5.33 15.32 1.21
CA LYS A 14 5.07 13.94 1.61
C LYS A 14 4.86 13.90 3.13
N ASN A 15 3.62 13.73 3.57
CA ASN A 15 3.27 13.63 5.00
C ASN A 15 3.42 12.20 5.53
N PHE A 16 4.25 11.39 4.89
CA PHE A 16 4.51 10.01 5.24
C PHE A 16 5.99 9.70 4.99
N SER A 17 6.52 8.74 5.72
CA SER A 17 7.89 8.26 5.59
C SER A 17 7.95 6.95 4.80
N LEU A 18 9.13 6.65 4.28
CA LEU A 18 9.41 5.44 3.51
C LEU A 18 10.48 4.61 4.21
N LYS A 19 10.30 3.30 4.22
CA LYS A 19 11.35 2.35 4.58
C LYS A 19 11.47 1.30 3.49
N LEU A 20 12.54 1.39 2.71
CA LEU A 20 12.87 0.44 1.65
C LEU A 20 13.94 -0.53 2.16
N GLY A 21 13.88 -1.78 1.71
CA GLY A 21 14.85 -2.82 2.03
C GLY A 21 15.35 -3.55 0.78
N THR A 22 16.26 -4.51 0.98
CA THR A 22 16.85 -5.35 -0.08
C THR A 22 16.55 -6.82 0.21
N LYS A 23 16.12 -7.62 -0.78
CA LYS A 23 15.63 -9.02 -0.61
C LYS A 23 16.60 -10.02 0.06
N SER A 24 17.89 -9.73 0.23
CA SER A 24 18.85 -10.65 0.85
C SER A 24 18.72 -10.66 2.39
N GLY A 25 18.42 -11.82 2.98
CA GLY A 25 18.47 -12.04 4.44
C GLY A 25 17.14 -11.92 5.20
N TRP A 26 15.99 -12.07 4.53
CA TRP A 26 14.68 -11.95 5.19
C TRP A 26 14.24 -13.25 5.87
N SER A 27 13.68 -13.08 7.05
CA SER A 27 12.84 -14.03 7.80
C SER A 27 11.61 -13.25 8.29
N GLU A 28 10.51 -13.93 8.60
CA GLU A 28 9.30 -13.27 9.13
C GLU A 28 9.62 -12.35 10.32
N ARG A 29 10.46 -12.85 11.25
CA ARG A 29 10.94 -12.07 12.40
C ARG A 29 11.70 -10.84 11.94
N SER A 30 12.66 -10.97 11.03
CA SER A 30 13.45 -9.82 10.58
C SER A 30 12.67 -8.80 9.76
N ALA A 31 11.56 -9.21 9.13
CA ALA A 31 10.80 -8.31 8.28
C ALA A 31 10.12 -7.17 9.03
N LEU A 32 9.60 -7.51 10.21
CA LEU A 32 8.91 -6.59 11.09
C LEU A 32 9.82 -6.06 12.21
N LEU A 33 11.10 -6.48 12.26
CA LEU A 33 12.09 -5.97 13.22
C LEU A 33 12.24 -4.45 13.05
N GLY A 34 11.93 -3.73 14.12
CA GLY A 34 11.97 -2.27 14.18
C GLY A 34 10.62 -1.59 13.95
N ILE A 35 9.56 -2.33 13.61
CA ILE A 35 8.20 -1.80 13.76
C ILE A 35 7.88 -1.82 15.25
N LYS A 36 7.54 -0.66 15.80
CA LYS A 36 7.18 -0.56 17.22
C LYS A 36 5.94 -1.42 17.51
N GLU A 37 5.89 -2.01 18.70
CA GLU A 37 4.79 -2.89 19.11
C GLU A 37 3.41 -2.21 19.04
N HIS A 38 3.33 -0.93 19.43
CA HIS A 38 2.09 -0.14 19.38
C HIS A 38 1.71 0.35 17.97
N ALA A 39 2.57 0.14 16.95
CA ALA A 39 2.28 0.60 15.61
C ALA A 39 1.18 -0.27 14.97
N ILE A 40 0.20 0.39 14.36
CA ILE A 40 -0.90 -0.29 13.68
C ILE A 40 -0.43 -0.72 12.29
N LYS A 41 -0.40 -2.03 12.06
CA LYS A 41 0.07 -2.64 10.81
C LYS A 41 -1.10 -2.86 9.85
N TRP A 42 -0.87 -2.55 8.58
CA TRP A 42 -1.74 -2.85 7.47
C TRP A 42 -0.95 -3.49 6.35
N TYR A 43 -1.50 -4.52 5.75
CA TYR A 43 -0.91 -5.28 4.66
C TYR A 43 -1.74 -5.04 3.40
N THR A 44 -1.04 -4.92 2.27
CA THR A 44 -1.65 -4.64 0.97
C THR A 44 -0.93 -5.44 -0.09
N ASP A 45 -1.70 -6.08 -0.96
CA ASP A 45 -1.17 -6.82 -2.10
C ASP A 45 -2.04 -6.58 -3.33
N GLY A 46 -1.40 -6.43 -4.49
CA GLY A 46 -2.01 -6.40 -5.80
C GLY A 46 -1.67 -7.68 -6.55
N PHE A 47 -2.64 -8.57 -6.70
CA PHE A 47 -2.40 -9.88 -7.30
C PHE A 47 -2.97 -10.00 -8.72
N LYS A 48 -2.41 -10.92 -9.50
CA LYS A 48 -2.96 -11.36 -10.80
C LYS A 48 -3.22 -12.84 -10.79
N THR A 49 -4.34 -13.23 -11.36
CA THR A 49 -4.75 -14.61 -11.60
C THR A 49 -5.01 -14.82 -13.09
N LEU A 50 -5.37 -16.05 -13.47
CA LEU A 50 -5.85 -16.36 -14.81
C LEU A 50 -7.17 -15.65 -15.13
N GLU A 51 -7.96 -15.34 -14.10
CA GLU A 51 -9.29 -14.74 -14.22
C GLU A 51 -9.30 -13.22 -14.17
N GLY A 52 -8.16 -12.58 -13.84
CA GLY A 52 -8.03 -11.14 -13.81
C GLY A 52 -7.03 -10.63 -12.77
N THR A 53 -7.09 -9.33 -12.50
CA THR A 53 -6.30 -8.64 -11.49
C THR A 53 -7.19 -8.29 -10.30
N GLY A 54 -6.66 -8.34 -9.08
CA GLY A 54 -7.38 -8.02 -7.85
C GLY A 54 -6.47 -7.38 -6.80
N VAL A 55 -7.07 -6.99 -5.68
CA VAL A 55 -6.36 -6.41 -4.54
C VAL A 55 -6.79 -7.04 -3.22
N GLY A 56 -5.83 -7.18 -2.32
CA GLY A 56 -6.03 -7.59 -0.94
C GLY A 56 -5.63 -6.48 0.04
N VAL A 57 -6.42 -6.31 1.10
CA VAL A 57 -6.13 -5.40 2.21
C VAL A 57 -6.43 -6.11 3.53
N VAL A 58 -5.43 -6.15 4.41
CA VAL A 58 -5.57 -6.73 5.75
C VAL A 58 -5.12 -5.72 6.79
N GLY A 59 -5.94 -5.54 7.81
CA GLY A 59 -5.65 -4.70 8.96
C GLY A 59 -6.35 -5.22 10.20
N PRO A 60 -6.28 -4.49 11.33
CA PRO A 60 -6.94 -4.93 12.55
C PRO A 60 -8.43 -5.15 12.30
N ARG A 61 -8.92 -6.38 12.47
CA ARG A 61 -10.33 -6.77 12.25
C ARG A 61 -10.89 -6.44 10.85
N ILE A 62 -10.02 -6.27 9.85
CA ILE A 62 -10.42 -6.03 8.45
C ILE A 62 -9.65 -7.01 7.57
N LYS A 63 -10.38 -7.75 6.75
CA LYS A 63 -9.87 -8.54 5.63
C LYS A 63 -10.75 -8.21 4.43
N HIS A 64 -10.15 -7.71 3.36
CA HIS A 64 -10.87 -7.27 2.18
C HIS A 64 -10.15 -7.74 0.92
N SER A 65 -10.88 -8.34 0.00
CA SER A 65 -10.44 -8.71 -1.35
C SER A 65 -11.41 -8.09 -2.34
N GLU A 66 -10.90 -7.54 -3.44
CA GLU A 66 -11.73 -6.93 -4.47
C GLU A 66 -11.13 -7.14 -5.86
N PRO A 67 -11.93 -7.63 -6.84
CA PRO A 67 -11.49 -7.77 -8.21
C PRO A 67 -11.40 -6.39 -8.89
N MET A 68 -10.37 -6.19 -9.71
CA MET A 68 -10.21 -5.00 -10.57
C MET A 68 -10.46 -5.31 -12.06
N GLY A 69 -10.78 -6.55 -12.39
CA GLY A 69 -10.99 -7.03 -13.76
C GLY A 69 -9.68 -7.36 -14.50
N ASN A 70 -9.75 -7.56 -15.81
CA ASN A 70 -8.68 -8.24 -16.57
C ASN A 70 -7.59 -7.31 -17.11
N PHE A 71 -7.90 -6.02 -17.19
CA PHE A 71 -7.07 -5.02 -17.85
C PHE A 71 -6.01 -4.35 -16.96
N PRO A 72 -6.23 -4.12 -15.65
CA PRO A 72 -5.23 -3.46 -14.81
C PRO A 72 -3.92 -4.25 -14.75
N SER A 73 -2.80 -3.52 -14.80
CA SER A 73 -1.49 -4.12 -14.54
C SER A 73 -1.29 -4.40 -13.06
N ILE A 74 -0.30 -5.24 -12.72
CA ILE A 74 0.07 -5.47 -11.32
C ILE A 74 0.47 -4.17 -10.62
N PHE A 75 1.25 -3.32 -11.29
CA PHE A 75 1.59 -2.01 -10.74
C PHE A 75 0.35 -1.17 -10.38
N GLN A 76 -0.69 -1.22 -11.20
CA GLN A 76 -1.94 -0.51 -10.94
C GLN A 76 -2.69 -1.12 -9.75
N ALA A 77 -2.70 -2.45 -9.64
CA ALA A 77 -3.27 -3.15 -8.50
C ALA A 77 -2.58 -2.76 -7.18
N GLU A 78 -1.26 -2.74 -7.17
CA GLU A 78 -0.45 -2.32 -6.01
C GLU A 78 -0.78 -0.91 -5.53
N ILE A 79 -0.80 0.07 -6.44
CA ILE A 79 -1.16 1.45 -6.10
C ILE A 79 -2.60 1.52 -5.58
N TYR A 80 -3.51 0.75 -6.20
CA TYR A 80 -4.90 0.70 -5.79
C TYR A 80 -5.07 0.06 -4.41
N ALA A 81 -4.37 -1.03 -4.10
CA ALA A 81 -4.38 -1.71 -2.81
C ALA A 81 -3.97 -0.76 -1.67
N ILE A 82 -2.88 -0.02 -1.85
CA ILE A 82 -2.46 1.04 -0.91
C ILE A 82 -3.56 2.10 -0.76
N GLY A 83 -4.13 2.56 -1.87
CA GLY A 83 -5.20 3.55 -1.87
C GLY A 83 -6.47 3.09 -1.13
N ARG A 84 -6.85 1.81 -1.29
CA ARG A 84 -7.99 1.17 -0.60
C ARG A 84 -7.71 0.99 0.88
N CYS A 85 -6.51 0.56 1.25
CA CYS A 85 -6.06 0.51 2.63
C CYS A 85 -6.22 1.88 3.34
N VAL A 86 -5.71 2.94 2.72
CA VAL A 86 -5.84 4.30 3.25
C VAL A 86 -7.30 4.74 3.35
N GLN A 87 -8.14 4.31 2.42
CA GLN A 87 -9.58 4.57 2.47
C GLN A 87 -10.26 3.86 3.65
N PHE A 88 -9.95 2.59 3.90
CA PHE A 88 -10.43 1.87 5.09
C PHE A 88 -9.98 2.54 6.38
N ILE A 89 -8.72 2.95 6.45
CA ILE A 89 -8.19 3.67 7.61
C ILE A 89 -8.96 4.98 7.84
N ASN A 90 -9.13 5.80 6.80
CA ASN A 90 -9.75 7.11 6.94
C ASN A 90 -11.27 7.04 7.21
N LEU A 91 -11.99 6.16 6.54
CA LEU A 91 -13.46 6.15 6.57
C LEU A 91 -14.04 5.23 7.64
N VAL A 92 -13.44 4.04 7.80
CA VAL A 92 -13.94 3.00 8.71
C VAL A 92 -13.28 3.13 10.08
N ARG A 93 -11.95 3.14 10.13
CA ARG A 93 -11.22 3.14 11.41
C ARG A 93 -11.07 4.52 12.04
N ARG A 94 -10.99 5.57 11.22
CA ARG A 94 -10.91 6.99 11.63
C ARG A 94 -9.77 7.28 12.60
N TYR A 95 -8.62 6.63 12.44
CA TYR A 95 -7.46 6.81 13.31
C TYR A 95 -6.96 8.27 13.33
N ARG A 96 -6.56 8.71 14.52
CA ARG A 96 -5.91 10.01 14.77
C ARG A 96 -4.79 9.83 15.79
N ASN A 97 -3.71 10.57 15.59
CA ASN A 97 -2.51 10.56 16.44
C ASN A 97 -1.93 9.14 16.64
N GLN A 98 -2.08 8.28 15.63
CA GLN A 98 -1.55 6.91 15.65
C GLN A 98 -0.25 6.80 14.85
N GLU A 99 0.57 5.81 15.19
CA GLU A 99 1.66 5.32 14.35
C GLU A 99 1.13 4.18 13.48
N ILE A 100 1.12 4.37 12.17
CA ILE A 100 0.55 3.45 11.18
C ILE A 100 1.66 3.02 10.23
N VAL A 101 1.79 1.71 10.03
CA VAL A 101 2.72 1.11 9.07
C VAL A 101 1.91 0.36 8.04
N ILE A 102 2.00 0.80 6.78
CA ILE A 102 1.42 0.10 5.63
C ILE A 102 2.56 -0.68 4.98
N LEU A 103 2.32 -1.96 4.70
CA LEU A 103 3.29 -2.95 4.28
C LEU A 103 2.96 -3.41 2.86
N PRO A 104 3.29 -2.60 1.83
CA PRO A 104 3.18 -3.03 0.45
C PRO A 104 4.41 -3.86 0.04
N ASP A 105 4.20 -4.80 -0.86
CA ASP A 105 5.26 -5.68 -1.35
C ASP A 105 5.95 -5.16 -2.63
N SER A 106 5.41 -4.07 -3.21
CA SER A 106 5.88 -3.46 -4.44
C SER A 106 6.73 -2.21 -4.22
N GLN A 107 8.05 -2.34 -4.36
CA GLN A 107 8.95 -1.17 -4.36
C GLN A 107 8.63 -0.19 -5.47
N ALA A 108 8.12 -0.68 -6.61
CA ALA A 108 7.74 0.17 -7.73
C ALA A 108 6.59 1.12 -7.34
N ALA A 109 5.58 0.59 -6.65
CA ALA A 109 4.46 1.38 -6.14
C ALA A 109 4.92 2.45 -5.13
N ILE A 110 5.77 2.07 -4.18
CA ILE A 110 6.32 3.01 -3.19
C ILE A 110 7.12 4.12 -3.88
N ARG A 111 7.98 3.77 -4.85
CA ARG A 111 8.78 4.74 -5.59
C ARG A 111 7.91 5.70 -6.39
N ALA A 112 6.85 5.20 -7.04
CA ALA A 112 5.91 6.05 -7.77
C ALA A 112 5.20 7.04 -6.84
N LEU A 113 4.77 6.62 -5.65
CA LEU A 113 4.15 7.50 -4.64
C LEU A 113 5.15 8.49 -4.03
N SER A 114 6.45 8.16 -4.00
CA SER A 114 7.51 9.06 -3.53
C SER A 114 7.95 10.09 -4.56
N ALA A 115 7.61 9.91 -5.84
CA ALA A 115 8.09 10.76 -6.91
C ALA A 115 7.59 12.20 -6.78
N SER A 116 8.44 13.13 -7.22
CA SER A 116 8.11 14.57 -7.28
C SER A 116 7.29 14.92 -8.51
N VAL A 117 7.37 14.12 -9.57
CA VAL A 117 6.67 14.32 -10.85
C VAL A 117 5.75 13.13 -11.09
N ILE A 118 4.46 13.39 -11.28
CA ILE A 118 3.42 12.36 -11.39
C ILE A 118 2.63 12.59 -12.66
N ASN A 119 2.50 11.54 -13.46
CA ASN A 119 1.76 11.52 -14.73
C ASN A 119 0.68 10.41 -14.76
N SER A 120 0.46 9.71 -13.65
CA SER A 120 -0.61 8.72 -13.46
C SER A 120 -1.66 9.28 -12.52
N LYS A 121 -2.92 9.26 -12.97
CA LYS A 121 -4.07 9.73 -12.19
C LYS A 121 -4.24 8.90 -10.91
N MET A 122 -4.10 7.59 -11.02
CA MET A 122 -4.23 6.69 -9.87
C MET A 122 -3.12 6.88 -8.84
N VAL A 123 -1.88 7.10 -9.28
CA VAL A 123 -0.77 7.46 -8.37
C VAL A 123 -1.06 8.78 -7.68
N TRP A 124 -1.56 9.79 -8.41
CA TRP A 124 -1.90 11.10 -7.84
C TRP A 124 -3.00 11.00 -6.78
N GLU A 125 -4.08 10.28 -7.06
CA GLU A 125 -5.20 10.08 -6.14
C GLU A 125 -4.78 9.30 -4.88
N CYS A 126 -3.96 8.25 -5.05
CA CYS A 126 -3.42 7.49 -3.93
C CYS A 126 -2.50 8.36 -3.05
N LEU A 127 -1.63 9.15 -3.68
CA LEU A 127 -0.76 10.09 -2.98
C LEU A 127 -1.54 11.13 -2.17
N ASP A 128 -2.61 11.70 -2.74
CA ASP A 128 -3.44 12.68 -2.03
C ASP A 128 -4.08 12.05 -0.78
N LYS A 129 -4.65 10.85 -0.91
CA LYS A 129 -5.20 10.09 0.21
C LYS A 129 -4.15 9.81 1.29
N LEU A 130 -2.93 9.40 0.91
CA LEU A 130 -1.82 9.17 1.84
C LEU A 130 -1.41 10.45 2.57
N ASN A 131 -1.26 11.55 1.84
CA ASN A 131 -0.93 12.85 2.42
C ASN A 131 -2.02 13.34 3.38
N ASN A 132 -3.29 13.11 3.06
CA ASN A 132 -4.43 13.39 3.94
C ASN A 132 -4.39 12.56 5.24
N LEU A 133 -4.04 11.27 5.14
CA LEU A 133 -3.88 10.42 6.32
C LEU A 133 -2.70 10.88 7.21
N GLY A 134 -1.58 11.21 6.56
CA GLY A 134 -0.34 11.65 7.21
C GLY A 134 -0.43 12.98 7.94
N ARG A 135 -1.37 13.87 7.57
CA ARG A 135 -1.59 15.11 8.34
C ARG A 135 -2.11 14.87 9.76
N ARG A 136 -2.66 13.69 10.04
CA ARG A 136 -3.31 13.35 11.32
C ARG A 136 -2.66 12.19 12.05
N ASN A 137 -1.69 11.52 11.43
CA ASN A 137 -1.07 10.29 11.91
C ASN A 137 0.37 10.23 11.43
N LYS A 138 1.21 9.49 12.16
CA LYS A 138 2.53 9.13 11.65
C LYS A 138 2.40 7.91 10.73
N VAL A 139 2.51 8.12 9.43
CA VAL A 139 2.35 7.06 8.42
C VAL A 139 3.70 6.66 7.84
N THR A 140 3.98 5.36 7.79
CA THR A 140 5.15 4.81 7.09
C THR A 140 4.72 3.79 6.05
N LEU A 141 5.17 3.96 4.81
CA LEU A 141 5.18 2.87 3.82
C LEU A 141 6.46 2.07 4.03
N TRP A 142 6.32 0.86 4.54
CA TRP A 142 7.43 -0.02 4.85
C TRP A 142 7.39 -1.20 3.90
N TRP A 143 8.32 -1.24 2.96
CA TRP A 143 8.38 -2.32 1.98
C TRP A 143 8.67 -3.66 2.66
N VAL A 144 7.88 -4.68 2.33
CA VAL A 144 8.14 -6.07 2.69
C VAL A 144 8.35 -6.91 1.42
N PRO A 145 9.16 -7.98 1.47
CA PRO A 145 9.26 -8.88 0.33
C PRO A 145 7.95 -9.66 0.14
N GLY A 146 7.39 -9.61 -1.07
CA GLY A 146 6.26 -10.46 -1.45
C GLY A 146 6.63 -11.94 -1.40
N HIS A 147 5.61 -12.78 -1.15
CA HIS A 147 5.74 -14.25 -1.01
C HIS A 147 6.66 -14.72 0.13
N VAL A 148 6.94 -13.86 1.11
CA VAL A 148 7.49 -14.30 2.40
C VAL A 148 6.32 -14.49 3.35
N VAL A 149 6.31 -15.61 4.06
CA VAL A 149 5.33 -15.97 5.10
C VAL A 149 5.34 -14.89 6.19
N ILE A 150 4.53 -13.86 6.01
CA ILE A 150 4.14 -12.91 7.03
C ILE A 150 2.64 -13.09 7.13
N GLU A 151 2.13 -13.53 8.26
CA GLU A 151 0.72 -13.93 8.41
C GLU A 151 -0.27 -12.90 7.82
N GLY A 152 -0.01 -11.61 8.01
CA GLY A 152 -0.84 -10.54 7.44
C GLY A 152 -0.69 -10.35 5.92
N ASN A 153 0.49 -10.62 5.36
CA ASN A 153 0.72 -10.60 3.91
C ASN A 153 0.10 -11.83 3.26
N GLU A 154 0.24 -13.02 3.84
CA GLU A 154 -0.40 -14.23 3.30
C GLU A 154 -1.91 -14.11 3.25
N VAL A 155 -2.52 -13.46 4.22
CA VAL A 155 -3.97 -13.17 4.20
C VAL A 155 -4.31 -12.10 3.16
N ALA A 156 -3.40 -11.18 2.82
CA ALA A 156 -3.61 -10.21 1.74
C ALA A 156 -3.44 -10.86 0.36
N ASP A 157 -2.47 -11.76 0.23
CA ASP A 157 -2.23 -12.62 -0.95
C ASP A 157 -3.32 -13.70 -1.09
N ALA A 158 -3.99 -14.07 0.02
CA ALA A 158 -5.07 -15.03 0.04
C ALA A 158 -6.26 -14.46 -0.72
N ARG A 159 -6.44 -15.02 -1.91
CA ARG A 159 -7.56 -14.82 -2.82
C ARG A 159 -8.87 -15.22 -2.13
N PHE A 160 -9.50 -14.28 -1.43
CA PHE A 160 -10.89 -14.41 -1.00
C PHE A 160 -11.83 -14.12 -2.15
#